data_AF-A0A7G8BU73-F1
#
_entry.id   AF-A0A7G8BU73-F1
#
_cell.length_a   1.000
_cell.length_b   1.000
_cell.length_c   1.000
_cell.angle_alpha   90.00
_cell.angle_beta   90.00
_cell.angle_gamma   90.00
#
_symmetry.space_group_name_H-M   'P 1'
#
loop_
_entity.id
_entity.type
_entity.pdbx_description
1 polymer ?
#
loop_
_entity_poly.entity_id
_entity_poly.type
_entity_poly.pdbx_seq_one_letter_code
_entity_poly.pdbx_strand_id
1 'polypeptide(L)' 'MNESTLHNKYSLVKGAARRARQLQSGAPPLIVAKSTKACRVAQDEIKQGYVKYVLPQRPGTDPSLH' A
#
# COMPACT_ATOMS: atom_id res chain seq x y z
N MET A 1 -3.64 11.13 18.59
CA MET A 1 -4.20 10.87 17.25
C MET A 1 -3.11 11.19 16.24
N ASN A 2 -2.24 10.24 15.91
CA ASN A 2 -1.04 10.50 15.10
C ASN A 2 -1.08 9.69 13.80
N GLU A 3 -2.09 9.99 12.97
CA GLU A 3 -2.23 9.50 11.60
C GLU A 3 -1.71 10.58 10.64
N SER A 4 -0.40 10.81 10.57
CA SER A 4 0.15 11.83 9.65
C SER A 4 1.47 11.48 8.98
N THR A 5 1.96 10.24 9.12
CA THR A 5 3.18 9.78 8.42
C THR A 5 2.90 9.20 7.03
N LEU A 6 1.64 9.20 6.57
CA LEU A 6 1.18 8.49 5.37
C LEU A 6 0.84 9.41 4.18
N HIS A 7 1.57 10.50 3.95
CA HIS A 7 1.28 11.41 2.82
C HIS A 7 2.42 11.60 1.79
N ASN A 8 3.57 10.92 1.94
CA ASN A 8 4.66 11.09 0.98
C ASN A 8 4.48 10.23 -0.29
N LYS A 9 4.75 10.80 -1.47
CA LYS A 9 4.65 10.15 -2.79
C LYS A 9 5.40 8.81 -2.83
N TYR A 10 6.51 8.73 -2.10
CA TYR A 10 7.34 7.53 -2.00
C TYR A 10 6.62 6.34 -1.38
N SER A 11 5.83 6.55 -0.31
CA SER A 11 5.07 5.49 0.35
C SER A 11 3.92 5.00 -0.53
N LEU A 12 3.27 5.91 -1.27
CA LEU A 12 2.25 5.57 -2.27
C LEU A 12 2.84 4.69 -3.39
N VAL A 13 4.01 5.06 -3.91
CA VAL A 13 4.69 4.28 -4.96
C VAL A 13 5.07 2.89 -4.44
N LYS A 14 5.64 2.78 -3.23
CA LYS A 14 5.95 1.47 -2.63
C LYS A 14 4.72 0.61 -2.39
N GLY A 15 3.63 1.22 -1.92
CA GLY A 15 2.37 0.51 -1.70
C GLY A 15 1.73 0.00 -2.99
N ALA A 16 1.65 0.85 -4.01
CA ALA A 16 1.14 0.49 -5.32
C ALA A 16 1.98 -0.63 -5.96
N ALA A 17 3.31 -0.53 -5.91
CA ALA A 17 4.21 -1.54 -6.48
C ALA A 17 4.08 -2.90 -5.77
N ARG A 18 3.99 -2.90 -4.44
CA ARG A 18 3.77 -4.14 -3.68
C ARG A 18 2.43 -4.77 -4.02
N ARG A 19 1.36 -3.97 -4.09
CA ARG A 19 0.02 -4.46 -4.44
C ARG A 19 -0.03 -4.99 -5.87
N ALA A 20 0.61 -4.30 -6.83
CA ALA A 20 0.71 -4.76 -8.21
C ALA A 20 1.39 -6.15 -8.31
N ARG A 21 2.43 -6.40 -7.51
CA ARG A 21 3.07 -7.73 -7.46
C ARG A 21 2.12 -8.82 -6.95
N GLN A 22 1.32 -8.53 -5.91
CA GLN A 22 0.33 -9.49 -5.42
C GLN A 22 -0.66 -9.87 -6.51
N LEU A 23 -1.16 -8.87 -7.25
CA LEU A 23 -2.08 -9.09 -8.38
C LEU A 23 -1.42 -9.90 -9.51
N GLN A 24 -0.14 -9.64 -9.81
CA GLN A 24 0.63 -10.44 -10.77
C GLN A 24 0.84 -11.88 -10.32
N SER A 25 1.01 -12.11 -9.01
CA SER A 25 1.11 -13.45 -8.42
C SER A 25 -0.23 -14.19 -8.34
N GLY A 26 -1.33 -13.59 -8.81
CA GLY A 26 -2.66 -14.21 -8.84
C GLY A 26 -3.57 -13.84 -7.67
N ALA A 27 -3.21 -12.84 -6.86
CA ALA A 27 -4.12 -12.33 -5.84
C ALA A 27 -5.37 -11.70 -6.50
N PRO A 28 -6.56 -11.89 -5.91
CA PRO A 28 -7.78 -11.31 -6.45
C PRO A 28 -7.79 -9.78 -6.30
N PRO A 29 -8.24 -9.04 -7.33
CA PRO A 29 -8.48 -7.61 -7.23
C PRO A 29 -9.67 -7.35 -6.30
N LEU A 30 -9.56 -6.31 -5.46
CA LEU A 30 -10.60 -5.89 -4.51
C LEU A 30 -11.63 -4.96 -5.15
N ILE A 31 -11.33 -4.46 -6.35
CA ILE A 31 -12.21 -3.60 -7.13
C ILE A 31 -12.47 -4.21 -8.51
N VAL A 32 -13.58 -3.82 -9.12
CA VAL A 32 -13.83 -4.04 -10.55
C VAL A 32 -12.96 -3.05 -11.34
N ALA A 33 -11.71 -3.45 -11.58
CA ALA A 33 -10.79 -2.61 -12.33
C ALA A 33 -11.16 -2.57 -13.82
N LYS A 34 -11.21 -1.36 -14.38
CA LYS A 34 -11.40 -1.15 -15.83
C LYS A 34 -10.22 -1.62 -16.68
N SER A 35 -9.10 -1.97 -16.05
CA SER A 35 -7.87 -2.35 -16.72
C SER A 35 -7.34 -3.65 -16.13
N THR A 36 -6.82 -4.52 -16.99
CA THR A 36 -6.15 -5.77 -16.61
C THR A 36 -4.71 -5.56 -16.12
N LYS A 37 -4.16 -4.36 -16.29
CA LYS A 37 -2.79 -4.06 -15.85
C LYS A 37 -2.74 -3.97 -14.31
N ALA A 38 -2.02 -4.88 -13.68
CA ALA A 38 -1.86 -4.96 -12.22
C ALA A 38 -1.46 -3.63 -11.54
N CYS A 39 -0.54 -2.86 -12.13
CA CYS A 39 -0.17 -1.53 -11.62
C CYS A 39 -1.33 -0.53 -11.66
N ARG A 40 -2.17 -0.62 -12.70
CA ARG A 40 -3.33 0.27 -12.85
C ARG A 40 -4.41 -0.09 -11.85
N VAL A 41 -4.67 -1.39 -11.66
CA VAL A 41 -5.57 -1.92 -10.64
C VAL A 41 -5.13 -1.45 -9.25
N ALA A 42 -3.86 -1.62 -8.90
CA ALA A 42 -3.32 -1.20 -7.59
C ALA A 42 -3.45 0.31 -7.35
N GLN A 43 -3.20 1.14 -8.36
CA GLN A 43 -3.41 2.60 -8.26
C GLN A 43 -4.88 2.96 -8.03
N ASP A 44 -5.78 2.28 -8.74
CA ASP A 44 -7.21 2.54 -8.67
C ASP A 44 -7.79 2.07 -7.33
N GLU A 45 -7.33 0.93 -6.81
CA GLU A 45 -7.64 0.44 -5.46
C GLU A 45 -7.21 1.42 -4.36
N ILE A 46 -6.03 2.04 -4.50
CA ILE A 46 -5.54 3.06 -3.55
C ILE A 46 -6.36 4.34 -3.67
N LYS A 47 -6.67 4.79 -4.89
CA LYS A 47 -7.50 6.00 -5.14
C LYS A 47 -8.91 5.86 -4.61
N GLN A 48 -9.50 4.68 -4.73
CA GLN A 48 -10.83 4.38 -4.22
C GLN A 48 -10.83 4.08 -2.71
N GLY A 49 -9.66 3.95 -2.07
CA GLY A 49 -9.53 3.72 -0.63
C GLY A 49 -9.74 2.27 -0.18
N TYR A 50 -9.89 1.32 -1.11
CA TYR A 50 -10.05 -0.11 -0.81
C TYR A 50 -8.74 -0.76 -0.35
N VAL A 51 -7.58 -0.22 -0.77
CA VAL A 51 -6.27 -0.68 -0.31
C VAL A 51 -5.66 0.34 0.65
N LYS A 52 -5.74 0.05 1.94
CA LYS A 52 -4.98 0.75 2.98
C LYS A 52 -3.58 0.16 3.02
N TYR A 53 -2.61 0.84 2.40
CA TYR A 53 -1.21 0.46 2.52
C TYR A 53 -0.67 0.88 3.89
N VAL A 54 -0.80 -0.02 4.87
CA VAL A 54 -0.16 0.11 6.17
C VAL A 54 1.27 -0.40 6.01
N LEU A 55 2.24 0.51 5.94
CA LEU A 55 3.62 0.09 6.19
C LEU A 55 3.66 -0.49 7.60
N PRO A 56 4.29 -1.66 7.82
CA PRO A 56 4.58 -2.07 9.19
C PRO A 56 5.36 -0.93 9.83
N GLN A 57 4.81 -0.31 10.87
CA GLN A 57 5.59 0.56 11.72
C GLN A 57 6.80 -0.28 12.13
N ARG A 58 8.01 0.24 11.90
CA ARG A 58 9.22 -0.40 12.41
C ARG A 58 8.95 -0.66 13.89
N PRO A 59 8.96 -1.93 14.37
CA PRO A 59 8.88 -2.17 15.80
C PRO A 59 10.05 -1.39 16.41
N GLY A 60 9.74 -0.60 17.42
CA GLY A 60 10.55 0.51 17.87
C GLY A 60 12.02 0.15 18.09
N THR A 61 12.88 1.12 17.81
CA THR A 61 14.00 1.37 18.71
C THR A 61 13.40 1.51 20.10
N ASP A 62 13.59 0.52 20.95
CA ASP A 62 13.37 0.65 22.38
C ASP A 62 14.32 1.73 22.91
N PRO A 63 13.83 2.82 23.52
CA PRO A 63 14.70 3.76 24.23
C PRO A 63 15.04 3.25 25.64
N SER A 64 14.98 1.93 25.90
CA SER A 64 15.15 1.37 27.25
C SER A 64 16.52 0.75 27.52
N LEU A 65 17.45 0.77 26.55
CA LEU A 65 18.86 0.43 26.80
C LEU A 65 19.64 1.71 27.15
N HIS A 66 19.55 2.14 28.42
CA HIS A 66 20.51 3.05 29.04
C HIS A 66 20.94 2.48 30.39
#